data_AF-Q5NXC1-F1
#
_entry.id   AF-Q5NXC1-F1
#
_cell.length_a   1.000
_cell.length_b   1.000
_cell.length_c   1.000
_cell.angle_alpha   90.00
_cell.angle_beta   90.00
_cell.angle_gamma   90.00
#
_symmetry.space_group_name_H-M   'P 1'
#
loop_
_entity.id
_entity.type
_entity.pdbx_description
1 polymer ?
#
loop_
_entity_poly.entity_id
_entity_poly.type
_entity_poly.pdbx_seq_one_letter_code
_entity_poly.pdbx_strand_id
1 'polypeptide(L)'
;MNERSFAALWIELLSVSIADAERCGDHLARGFTAKSTPLIQEGLEAIEWIFYTSLKDRSRGSFAFVCDLLGADPVVVRRKLAQRPSIQVAGKHYRQNVLKLPTKGVVKSQICGKSLRIAA
;
A
#
# COMPACT_ATOMS: atom_id res chain seq x y z
N MET A 1 -12.20 -28.78 -8.74
CA MET A 1 -11.33 -27.59 -8.82
C MET A 1 -10.09 -27.89 -7.98
N ASN A 2 -8.94 -28.15 -8.60
CA ASN A 2 -7.75 -28.65 -7.90
C ASN A 2 -7.11 -27.53 -7.06
N GLU A 3 -6.63 -27.87 -5.86
CA GLU A 3 -5.99 -26.93 -4.92
C GLU A 3 -4.84 -26.13 -5.56
N ARG A 4 -4.13 -26.72 -6.53
CA ARG A 4 -3.10 -26.05 -7.34
C ARG A 4 -3.62 -24.86 -8.14
N SER A 5 -4.86 -24.91 -8.62
CA SER A 5 -5.51 -23.81 -9.32
C SER A 5 -5.90 -22.68 -8.37
N PHE A 6 -6.17 -22.99 -7.10
CA PHE A 6 -6.57 -22.02 -6.10
C PHE A 6 -5.39 -21.22 -5.55
N ALA A 7 -4.27 -21.88 -5.24
CA ALA A 7 -3.05 -21.20 -4.82
C ALA A 7 -2.51 -20.25 -5.91
N ALA A 8 -2.60 -20.65 -7.19
CA ALA A 8 -2.18 -19.82 -8.31
C ALA A 8 -2.92 -18.47 -8.37
N LEU A 9 -4.24 -18.46 -8.13
CA LEU A 9 -5.05 -17.23 -8.10
C LEU A 9 -4.58 -16.27 -7.00
N TRP A 10 -4.23 -16.80 -5.82
CA TRP A 10 -3.76 -15.96 -4.72
C TRP A 10 -2.33 -15.46 -4.93
N ILE A 11 -1.47 -16.23 -5.60
CA ILE A 11 -0.15 -15.76 -6.05
C ILE A 11 -0.33 -14.59 -7.02
N GLU A 12 -1.23 -14.73 -8.00
CA GLU A 12 -1.52 -13.69 -8.97
C GLU A 12 -2.05 -12.43 -8.27
N LEU A 13 -3.05 -12.56 -7.39
CA LEU A 13 -3.59 -11.44 -6.62
C LEU A 13 -2.49 -10.73 -5.82
N LEU A 14 -1.68 -11.47 -5.06
CA LEU A 14 -0.60 -10.88 -4.27
C LEU A 14 0.41 -10.15 -5.16
N SER A 15 0.75 -10.73 -6.31
CA SER A 15 1.68 -10.14 -7.27
C SER A 15 1.13 -8.85 -7.88
N VAL A 16 -0.14 -8.84 -8.27
CA VAL A 16 -0.85 -7.67 -8.81
C VAL A 16 -0.92 -6.57 -7.75
N SER A 17 -1.35 -6.89 -6.52
CA SER A 17 -1.42 -5.90 -5.43
C SER A 17 -0.05 -5.29 -5.10
N ILE A 18 1.03 -6.08 -5.12
CA ILE A 18 2.38 -5.55 -4.94
C ILE A 18 2.73 -4.59 -6.09
N ALA A 19 2.47 -4.97 -7.34
CA ALA A 19 2.75 -4.14 -8.49
C ALA A 19 1.95 -2.83 -8.48
N ASP A 20 0.67 -2.85 -8.09
CA ASP A 20 -0.17 -1.65 -8.01
C ASP A 20 0.31 -0.71 -6.91
N ALA A 21 0.71 -1.25 -5.76
CA ALA A 21 1.32 -0.46 -4.68
C ALA A 21 2.64 0.20 -5.13
N GLU A 22 3.49 -0.52 -5.87
CA GLU A 22 4.74 0.05 -6.42
C GLU A 22 4.48 1.13 -7.47
N ARG A 23 3.60 0.87 -8.44
CA ARG A 23 3.22 1.85 -9.48
C ARG A 23 2.65 3.11 -8.85
N CYS A 24 1.80 2.97 -7.84
CA CYS A 24 1.26 4.11 -7.10
C CYS A 24 2.37 4.91 -6.42
N GLY A 25 3.33 4.24 -5.77
CA GLY A 25 4.52 4.87 -5.19
C GLY A 25 5.33 5.66 -6.20
N ASP A 26 5.64 5.06 -7.35
CA ASP A 26 6.40 5.70 -8.42
C ASP A 26 5.66 6.88 -9.03
N HIS A 27 4.34 6.77 -9.19
CA HIS A 27 3.49 7.83 -9.71
C HIS A 27 3.44 9.03 -8.75
N LEU A 28 3.27 8.76 -7.45
CA LEU A 28 3.30 9.76 -6.39
C LEU A 28 4.66 10.43 -6.24
N ALA A 29 5.76 9.67 -6.41
CA ALA A 29 7.12 10.22 -6.36
C ALA A 29 7.38 11.24 -7.47
N ARG A 30 6.69 11.13 -8.61
CA ARG A 30 6.75 12.10 -9.72
C ARG A 30 5.87 13.34 -9.49
N GLY A 31 5.20 13.46 -8.34
CA GLY A 31 4.41 14.64 -7.97
C GLY A 31 2.97 14.63 -8.47
N PHE A 32 2.49 13.53 -9.06
CA PHE A 32 1.10 13.39 -9.47
C PHE A 32 0.24 12.95 -8.28
N THR A 33 -0.69 13.80 -7.84
CA THR A 33 -1.50 13.58 -6.63
C THR A 33 -3.00 13.59 -6.88
N ALA A 34 -3.44 13.52 -8.14
CA ALA A 34 -4.86 13.50 -8.47
C ALA A 34 -5.46 12.17 -7.99
N LYS A 35 -6.13 12.19 -6.82
CA LYS A 35 -6.76 11.00 -6.21
C LYS A 35 -7.72 10.26 -7.15
N SER A 36 -8.24 10.92 -8.18
CA SER A 36 -9.17 10.35 -9.17
C SER A 36 -8.51 9.52 -10.28
N THR A 37 -7.19 9.32 -10.26
CA THR A 37 -6.51 8.44 -11.20
C THR A 37 -6.68 6.98 -10.73
N PRO A 38 -7.24 6.07 -11.56
CA PRO A 38 -7.49 4.66 -11.17
C PRO A 38 -6.27 3.97 -10.57
N LEU A 39 -5.08 4.23 -11.12
CA LEU A 39 -3.79 3.70 -10.64
C LEU A 39 -3.46 4.10 -9.20
N ILE A 40 -3.86 5.30 -8.76
CA ILE A 40 -3.62 5.74 -7.38
C ILE A 40 -4.57 4.98 -6.45
N GLN A 41 -5.84 4.85 -6.83
CA GLN A 41 -6.83 4.17 -5.99
C GLN A 41 -6.48 2.69 -5.77
N GLU A 42 -6.22 1.95 -6.86
CA GLU A 42 -5.84 0.53 -6.79
C GLU A 42 -4.59 0.31 -5.92
N GLY A 43 -3.57 1.17 -6.08
CA GLY A 43 -2.37 1.08 -5.25
C GLY A 43 -2.59 1.46 -3.79
N LEU A 44 -3.51 2.39 -3.48
CA LEU A 44 -3.86 2.72 -2.09
C LEU A 44 -4.66 1.60 -1.43
N GLU A 45 -5.58 0.96 -2.15
CA GLU A 45 -6.30 -0.23 -1.69
C GLU A 45 -5.35 -1.40 -1.46
N ALA A 46 -4.36 -1.59 -2.34
CA ALA A 46 -3.30 -2.58 -2.14
C ALA A 46 -2.45 -2.27 -0.90
N ILE A 47 -2.08 -1.01 -0.68
CA ILE A 47 -1.35 -0.59 0.53
C ILE A 47 -2.18 -0.87 1.79
N GLU A 48 -3.47 -0.56 1.79
CA GLU A 48 -4.39 -0.86 2.88
C GLU A 48 -4.43 -2.36 3.17
N TRP A 49 -4.71 -3.14 2.12
CA TRP A 49 -4.82 -4.58 2.21
C TRP A 49 -3.53 -5.23 2.73
N ILE A 50 -2.37 -4.82 2.20
CA ILE A 50 -1.07 -5.39 2.59
C ILE A 50 -0.67 -4.95 3.99
N PHE A 51 -0.76 -3.66 4.35
CA PHE A 51 -0.11 -3.11 5.54
C PHE A 51 -1.05 -2.75 6.71
N TYR A 52 -2.31 -2.41 6.42
CA TYR A 52 -3.22 -1.84 7.40
C TYR A 52 -4.36 -2.80 7.80
N THR A 53 -4.49 -3.95 7.14
CA THR A 53 -5.31 -5.06 7.64
C THR A 53 -4.68 -5.74 8.86
N SER A 54 -5.52 -6.31 9.72
CA SER A 54 -5.08 -7.03 10.92
C SER A 54 -4.33 -8.31 10.56
N LEU A 55 -3.13 -8.50 11.12
CA LEU A 55 -2.40 -9.77 11.02
C LEU A 55 -3.00 -10.90 11.87
N LYS A 56 -4.07 -10.65 12.63
CA LYS A 56 -4.84 -11.69 13.33
C LYS A 56 -6.03 -12.17 12.50
N ASP A 57 -6.44 -11.39 11.50
CA ASP A 57 -7.51 -11.79 10.61
C ASP A 57 -7.03 -12.97 9.74
N ARG A 58 -7.84 -14.03 9.70
CA ARG A 58 -7.62 -15.23 8.87
C ARG A 58 -8.83 -15.52 7.98
N SER A 59 -9.73 -14.54 7.85
CA SER A 59 -10.81 -14.60 6.89
C SER A 59 -10.24 -14.78 5.48
N ARG A 60 -10.96 -15.53 4.65
CA ARG A 60 -10.57 -15.81 3.28
C ARG A 60 -10.38 -14.49 2.52
N GLY A 61 -9.21 -14.33 1.91
CA GLY A 61 -8.86 -13.10 1.18
C GLY A 61 -8.21 -12.01 2.03
N SER A 62 -8.10 -12.17 3.34
CA SER A 62 -7.21 -11.32 4.14
C SER A 62 -5.74 -11.54 3.75
N PHE A 63 -4.91 -10.51 3.89
CA PHE A 63 -3.49 -10.61 3.56
C PHE A 63 -2.78 -11.74 4.31
N ALA A 64 -3.10 -11.93 5.60
CA ALA A 64 -2.49 -12.99 6.39
C ALA A 64 -2.98 -14.38 5.97
N PHE A 65 -4.27 -14.54 5.63
CA PHE A 65 -4.75 -15.79 5.02
C PHE A 65 -4.01 -16.13 3.72
N VAL A 66 -3.81 -15.13 2.85
CA VAL A 66 -3.08 -15.32 1.59
C VAL A 66 -1.62 -15.72 1.85
N CYS A 67 -0.94 -15.06 2.78
CA CYS A 67 0.44 -15.42 3.14
C CYS A 67 0.54 -16.85 3.69
N ASP A 68 -0.37 -17.25 4.58
CA ASP A 68 -0.42 -18.60 5.15
C ASP A 68 -0.62 -19.66 4.07
N LEU A 69 -1.53 -19.41 3.11
CA LEU A 69 -1.78 -20.32 1.98
C LEU A 69 -0.52 -20.52 1.11
N LEU A 70 0.31 -19.47 0.98
CA LEU A 70 1.54 -19.49 0.19
C LEU A 70 2.76 -19.95 0.99
N GLY A 71 2.60 -20.32 2.27
CA GLY A 71 3.69 -20.71 3.15
C GLY A 71 4.67 -19.57 3.46
N ALA A 72 4.20 -18.33 3.44
CA ALA A 72 5.01 -17.14 3.73
C ALA A 72 4.59 -16.50 5.05
N ASP A 73 5.55 -16.01 5.84
CA ASP A 73 5.25 -15.22 7.04
C ASP A 73 4.80 -13.79 6.63
N PRO A 74 3.56 -13.38 6.94
CA PRO A 74 3.05 -12.06 6.57
C PRO A 74 3.87 -10.90 7.17
N VAL A 75 4.50 -11.08 8.34
CA VAL A 75 5.38 -10.08 8.96
C VAL A 75 6.65 -9.91 8.11
N VAL A 76 7.24 -11.02 7.66
CA VAL A 76 8.44 -11.00 6.81
C VAL A 76 8.13 -10.39 5.46
N VAL A 77 6.99 -10.74 4.85
CA VAL A 77 6.54 -10.15 3.57
C VAL A 77 6.37 -8.64 3.72
N ARG A 78 5.63 -8.16 4.73
CA ARG A 78 5.49 -6.72 5.02
C ARG A 78 6.83 -6.04 5.21
N ARG A 79 7.73 -6.64 5.99
CA ARG A 79 9.07 -6.06 6.24
C ARG A 79 9.87 -5.90 4.96
N LYS A 80 9.90 -6.93 4.11
CA LYS A 80 10.61 -6.88 2.82
C LYS A 80 9.99 -5.86 1.86
N LEU A 81 8.66 -5.76 1.80
CA LEU A 81 7.97 -4.78 0.96
C LEU A 81 8.18 -3.35 1.48
N ALA A 82 8.15 -3.12 2.80
CA ALA A 82 8.35 -1.79 3.40
C ALA A 82 9.78 -1.25 3.21
N GLN A 83 10.75 -2.08 2.83
CA GLN A 83 12.10 -1.63 2.48
C GLN A 83 12.18 -1.02 1.08
N ARG A 84 11.16 -1.20 0.23
CA ARG A 84 11.15 -0.69 -1.14
C ARG A 84 10.77 0.80 -1.18
N PRO A 85 11.55 1.68 -1.84
CA PRO A 85 11.29 3.12 -1.83
C PRO A 85 9.91 3.52 -2.37
N SER A 86 9.43 2.88 -3.44
CA SER A 86 8.10 3.13 -4.01
C SER A 86 6.99 2.84 -3.00
N ILE A 87 7.05 1.68 -2.33
CA ILE A 87 6.12 1.30 -1.27
C ILE A 87 6.17 2.28 -0.09
N GLN A 88 7.35 2.79 0.28
CA GLN A 88 7.46 3.80 1.34
C GLN A 88 6.75 5.10 0.97
N VAL A 89 6.87 5.55 -0.28
CA VAL A 89 6.16 6.74 -0.78
C VAL A 89 4.64 6.52 -0.74
N ALA A 90 4.16 5.40 -1.27
CA ALA A 90 2.74 5.05 -1.27
C ALA A 90 2.19 4.92 0.16
N GLY A 91 2.89 4.20 1.04
CA GLY A 91 2.52 4.04 2.45
C GLY A 91 2.50 5.35 3.23
N LYS A 92 3.44 6.26 2.96
CA LYS A 92 3.46 7.61 3.52
C LYS A 92 2.26 8.42 3.03
N HIS A 93 1.96 8.37 1.72
CA HIS A 93 0.80 9.05 1.16
C HIS A 93 -0.51 8.55 1.77
N TYR A 94 -0.67 7.22 1.87
CA TYR A 94 -1.84 6.59 2.49
C TYR A 94 -2.02 7.06 3.93
N ARG A 95 -0.96 6.99 4.75
CA ARG A 95 -0.99 7.43 6.15
C ARG A 95 -1.40 8.90 6.30
N GLN A 96 -0.85 9.78 5.48
CA GLN A 96 -1.10 11.22 5.57
C GLN A 96 -2.46 11.64 5.02
N ASN A 97 -2.89 11.06 3.90
CA ASN A 97 -4.03 11.56 3.11
C ASN A 97 -5.28 10.69 3.18
N VAL A 98 -5.17 9.43 3.60
CA VAL A 98 -6.29 8.52 3.82
C VAL A 98 -6.57 8.41 5.31
N LEU A 99 -5.58 7.97 6.10
CA LEU A 99 -5.74 7.83 7.56
C LEU A 99 -5.69 9.16 8.32
N LYS A 100 -5.27 10.25 7.67
CA LYS A 100 -5.09 11.58 8.28
C LYS A 100 -4.16 11.55 9.51
N LEU A 101 -3.20 10.62 9.53
CA LEU A 101 -2.23 10.46 10.61
C LEU A 101 -0.95 11.21 10.25
N PRO A 102 -0.48 12.17 11.08
CA PRO A 102 0.77 12.85 10.83
C PRO A 102 1.96 11.88 10.91
N THR A 103 2.82 11.88 9.88
CA THR A 103 4.09 11.14 9.89
C THR A 103 5.16 12.01 10.54
N LYS A 104 5.64 11.64 11.74
CA LYS A 104 6.74 12.34 12.42
C LYS A 104 8.01 12.31 11.54
N GLY A 105 8.70 13.45 11.41
CA GLY A 105 9.97 13.56 10.67
C GLY A 105 9.87 13.94 9.19
N VAL A 106 8.67 14.26 8.68
CA VAL A 106 8.47 14.73 7.31
C VAL A 106 8.17 16.22 7.33
N VAL A 107 9.10 17.04 6.82
CA VAL A 107 8.80 18.39 6.34
C VAL A 107 7.65 18.28 5.35
N LYS A 108 6.57 19.07 5.55
CA LYS A 108 5.41 19.15 4.65
C LYS A 108 5.86 19.02 3.20
N SER A 109 5.59 17.87 2.58
CA SER A 109 5.71 17.75 1.13
C SER A 109 4.66 18.69 0.57
N GLN A 110 5.09 19.84 0.06
CA GLN A 110 4.22 20.73 -0.69
C GLN A 110 3.73 19.95 -1.91
N ILE A 111 2.51 19.42 -1.80
CA ILE A 111 1.69 19.17 -2.98
C ILE A 111 1.45 20.56 -3.56
N CYS A 112 1.90 20.73 -4.80
CA CYS A 112 1.95 21.96 -5.58
C CYS A 112 1.00 23.10 -5.13
N GLY A 113 1.60 24.21 -4.69
CA GLY A 113 1.16 25.54 -5.07
C GLY A 113 -0.04 26.17 -4.36
N LYS A 114 -0.02 26.29 -3.03
CA LYS A 114 -0.55 27.48 -2.31
C LYS A 114 -0.08 27.49 -0.86
N SER A 115 0.74 28.49 -0.53
CA SER A 115 1.13 28.79 0.85
C SER A 115 -0.10 29.30 1.61
N LEU A 116 -0.69 28.47 2.46
CA LEU A 116 -1.57 28.97 3.51
C LEU A 116 -0.71 29.32 4.71
N ARG A 117 -0.43 30.63 4.83
CA ARG A 117 0.09 31.27 6.04
C ARG A 117 -0.79 30.85 7.21
N ILE A 118 -0.19 30.29 8.25
CA ILE A 118 -0.83 30.19 9.56
C ILE A 118 -0.54 31.55 10.21
N ALA A 119 -1.60 32.32 10.47
CA ALA A 119 -1.51 33.55 11.25
C ALA A 119 -1.08 33.22 12.68
N ALA A 120 -0.30 34.14 13.26
CA ALA A 120 0.34 34.04 14.58
C ALA A 120 -0.62 33.74 15.73
#